data_AF-A0A7G5Z6R2-F1
#
_entry.id   AF-A0A7G5Z6R2-F1
#
_cell.length_a   1.000
_cell.length_b   1.000
_cell.length_c   1.000
_cell.angle_alpha   90.00
_cell.angle_beta   90.00
_cell.angle_gamma   90.00
#
_symmetry.space_group_name_H-M   'P 1'
#
loop_
_entity.id
_entity.type
_entity.pdbx_description
1 polymer ?
#
loop_
_entity_poly.entity_id
_entity_poly.type
_entity_poly.pdbx_seq_one_letter_code
_entity_poly.pdbx_strand_id
1 'polypeptide(L)'
;MSAAAARAALASIGSDLTALSGTPDERRGNALLMRMNGVALGQATIGDLAAVPVWLRGTREAQRRLALRVALLSIAPVLANSIDGRWLGAIATLAGEDMLDWAIQLADTINGTSDAPVAPAQIEARGFALLRSQLSPALRDYLGWAPQGDLPQDPVLVSTWLDAALTAEAA
;
A
#
# COMPACT_ATOMS: atom_id res chain seq x y z
N MET A 1 -27.90 -2.84 11.02
CA MET A 1 -27.73 -3.38 9.64
C MET A 1 -28.46 -4.71 9.54
N SER A 2 -29.21 -4.95 8.47
CA SER A 2 -29.87 -6.24 8.23
C SER A 2 -28.89 -7.26 7.62
N ALA A 3 -29.19 -8.57 7.75
CA ALA A 3 -28.38 -9.62 7.12
C ALA A 3 -28.29 -9.47 5.59
N ALA A 4 -29.33 -8.94 4.95
CA ALA A 4 -29.33 -8.63 3.53
C ALA A 4 -28.35 -7.49 3.18
N ALA A 5 -28.33 -6.43 3.99
CA ALA A 5 -27.39 -5.31 3.81
C ALA A 5 -25.92 -5.75 4.00
N ALA A 6 -25.65 -6.62 4.98
CA ALA A 6 -24.31 -7.17 5.19
C ALA A 6 -23.83 -8.03 3.99
N ARG A 7 -24.72 -8.86 3.44
CA ARG A 7 -24.42 -9.66 2.24
C ARG A 7 -24.18 -8.80 1.01
N ALA A 8 -24.99 -7.76 0.81
CA ALA A 8 -24.81 -6.81 -0.28
C ALA A 8 -23.46 -6.06 -0.20
N ALA A 9 -23.07 -5.65 1.01
CA ALA A 9 -21.77 -5.00 1.24
C ALA A 9 -20.60 -5.93 0.91
N LEU A 10 -20.62 -7.18 1.38
CA LEU A 10 -19.58 -8.17 1.07
C LEU A 10 -19.52 -8.50 -0.43
N ALA A 11 -20.68 -8.60 -1.10
CA ALA A 11 -20.73 -8.81 -2.54
C ALA A 11 -20.11 -7.64 -3.32
N SER A 12 -20.37 -6.39 -2.89
CA SER A 12 -19.73 -5.19 -3.47
C SER A 12 -18.21 -5.21 -3.28
N ILE A 13 -17.72 -5.54 -2.09
CA ILE A 13 -16.28 -5.65 -1.82
C ILE A 13 -15.64 -6.72 -2.72
N GLY A 14 -16.28 -7.90 -2.84
CA GLY A 14 -15.81 -8.95 -3.73
C GLY A 14 -15.77 -8.51 -5.19
N SER A 15 -16.79 -7.79 -5.66
CA SER A 15 -16.83 -7.24 -7.03
C SER A 15 -15.65 -6.29 -7.28
N ASP A 16 -15.40 -5.35 -6.38
CA ASP A 16 -14.31 -4.38 -6.52
C ASP A 16 -12.94 -5.07 -6.56
N LEU A 17 -12.72 -6.05 -5.68
CA LEU A 17 -11.49 -6.84 -5.67
C LEU A 17 -11.29 -7.62 -6.96
N THR A 18 -12.35 -8.25 -7.50
CA THR A 18 -12.22 -8.96 -8.77
C THR A 18 -11.87 -8.02 -9.92
N ALA A 19 -12.39 -6.79 -9.92
CA ALA A 19 -12.04 -5.79 -10.93
C ALA A 19 -10.54 -5.42 -10.89
N LEU A 20 -9.93 -5.39 -9.70
CA LEU A 20 -8.49 -5.10 -9.54
C LEU A 20 -7.59 -6.21 -10.11
N SER A 21 -8.03 -7.47 -10.02
CA SER A 21 -7.33 -8.65 -10.53
C SER A 21 -7.35 -8.79 -12.06
N GLY A 22 -7.94 -7.84 -12.79
CA GLY A 22 -8.03 -7.84 -14.24
C GLY A 22 -9.32 -8.46 -14.78
N THR A 23 -9.38 -8.59 -16.11
CA THR A 23 -10.52 -9.19 -16.83
C THR A 23 -10.74 -10.65 -16.44
N PRO A 24 -11.95 -11.22 -16.67
CA PRO A 24 -12.22 -12.62 -16.38
C PRO A 24 -11.22 -13.59 -16.99
N ASP A 25 -10.74 -13.31 -18.21
CA ASP A 25 -9.81 -14.20 -18.92
C ASP A 25 -8.37 -14.06 -18.41
N GLU A 26 -7.92 -12.85 -18.05
CA GLU A 26 -6.62 -12.64 -17.38
C GLU A 26 -6.57 -13.36 -16.03
N ARG A 27 -7.66 -13.30 -15.24
CA ARG A 27 -7.76 -14.00 -13.95
C ARG A 27 -7.66 -15.51 -14.13
N ARG A 28 -8.36 -16.08 -15.12
CA ARG A 28 -8.26 -17.51 -15.43
C ARG A 28 -6.86 -17.89 -15.92
N GLY A 29 -6.26 -17.07 -16.77
CA GLY A 29 -4.89 -17.29 -17.28
C GLY A 29 -3.87 -17.29 -16.15
N ASN A 30 -3.93 -16.30 -15.25
CA ASN A 30 -3.04 -16.22 -14.10
C ASN A 30 -3.23 -17.39 -13.13
N ALA A 31 -4.48 -17.78 -12.85
CA ALA A 31 -4.79 -18.96 -12.03
C ALA A 31 -4.23 -20.25 -12.63
N LEU A 32 -4.30 -20.39 -13.96
CA LEU A 32 -3.71 -21.53 -14.67
C LEU A 32 -2.18 -21.53 -14.56
N LEU A 33 -1.53 -20.39 -14.82
CA LEU A 33 -0.07 -20.25 -14.71
C LEU A 33 0.43 -20.56 -13.29
N MET A 34 -0.26 -20.05 -12.26
CA MET A 34 0.09 -20.36 -10.87
C MET A 34 -0.05 -21.85 -10.56
N ARG A 35 -1.12 -22.49 -11.03
CA ARG A 35 -1.30 -23.95 -10.89
C ARG A 35 -0.21 -24.74 -11.60
N MET A 36 0.19 -24.32 -12.81
CA MET A 36 1.29 -24.95 -13.55
C MET A 36 2.63 -24.81 -12.82
N ASN A 37 2.82 -23.69 -12.10
CA ASN A 37 4.01 -23.43 -11.30
C ASN A 37 3.95 -24.04 -9.89
N GLY A 38 2.91 -24.82 -9.56
CA GLY A 38 2.73 -25.44 -8.24
C GLY A 38 2.45 -24.44 -7.10
N VAL A 39 2.07 -23.20 -7.43
CA VAL A 39 1.72 -22.17 -6.45
C VAL A 39 0.24 -22.32 -6.07
N ALA A 40 -0.04 -22.57 -4.79
CA ALA A 40 -1.39 -22.60 -4.28
C ALA A 40 -1.97 -21.17 -4.26
N LEU A 41 -3.13 -20.98 -4.90
CA LEU A 41 -3.86 -19.71 -4.82
C LEU A 41 -4.37 -19.51 -3.39
N GLY A 42 -4.02 -18.40 -2.77
CA GLY A 42 -4.66 -17.96 -1.53
C GLY A 42 -6.13 -17.68 -1.80
N GLN A 43 -7.03 -18.59 -1.44
CA GLN A 43 -8.47 -18.31 -1.56
C GLN A 43 -8.90 -17.37 -0.44
N ALA A 44 -9.21 -16.12 -0.79
CA ALA A 44 -9.80 -15.18 0.16
C ALA A 44 -11.11 -15.75 0.70
N THR A 45 -11.22 -15.84 2.02
CA THR A 45 -12.43 -16.29 2.70
C THR A 45 -13.42 -15.13 2.84
N ILE A 46 -14.67 -15.44 3.23
CA ILE A 46 -15.65 -14.41 3.60
C ILE A 46 -15.12 -13.53 4.76
N GLY A 47 -14.34 -14.12 5.68
CA GLY A 47 -13.68 -13.38 6.76
C GLY A 47 -12.64 -12.40 6.23
N ASP A 48 -11.86 -12.79 5.22
CA ASP A 48 -10.89 -11.88 4.57
C ASP A 48 -11.60 -10.73 3.87
N LEU A 49 -12.74 -10.99 3.20
CA LEU A 49 -13.55 -9.94 2.57
C LEU A 49 -14.06 -8.90 3.57
N ALA A 50 -14.42 -9.34 4.79
CA ALA A 50 -14.85 -8.43 5.84
C ALA A 50 -13.68 -7.58 6.40
N ALA A 51 -12.45 -8.08 6.29
CA ALA A 51 -11.23 -7.42 6.74
C ALA A 51 -10.55 -6.55 5.66
N VAL A 52 -11.14 -6.44 4.46
CA VAL A 52 -10.57 -5.66 3.35
C VAL A 52 -10.49 -4.17 3.74
N PRO A 53 -9.28 -3.59 3.76
CA PRO A 53 -9.13 -2.17 4.00
C PRO A 53 -9.79 -1.35 2.89
N VAL A 54 -10.43 -0.24 3.24
CA VAL A 54 -11.13 0.63 2.29
C VAL A 54 -10.21 1.09 1.15
N TRP A 55 -8.96 1.43 1.46
CA TRP A 55 -7.98 1.88 0.48
C TRP A 55 -7.64 0.82 -0.57
N LEU A 56 -7.75 -0.47 -0.24
CA LEU A 56 -7.50 -1.55 -1.19
C LEU A 56 -8.54 -1.57 -2.32
N ARG A 57 -9.72 -1.00 -2.09
CA ARG A 57 -10.80 -0.86 -3.09
C ARG A 57 -10.64 0.38 -3.98
N GLY A 58 -9.65 1.24 -3.68
CA GLY A 58 -9.37 2.43 -4.47
C GLY A 58 -8.81 2.13 -5.85
N THR A 59 -8.67 3.17 -6.67
CA THR A 59 -7.98 3.05 -7.98
C THR A 59 -6.50 2.73 -7.77
N ARG A 60 -5.84 2.17 -8.79
CA ARG A 60 -4.38 1.93 -8.73
C ARG A 60 -3.58 3.21 -8.44
N GLU A 61 -4.04 4.34 -8.97
CA GLU A 61 -3.41 5.65 -8.72
C GLU A 61 -3.59 6.09 -7.25
N ALA A 62 -4.77 5.90 -6.66
CA ALA A 62 -4.98 6.17 -5.25
C ALA A 62 -4.09 5.25 -4.37
N GLN A 63 -4.03 3.96 -4.69
CA GLN A 63 -3.14 3.00 -4.01
C GLN A 63 -1.67 3.41 -4.13
N ARG A 64 -1.24 3.89 -5.30
CA ARG A 64 0.12 4.38 -5.54
C ARG A 64 0.43 5.63 -4.71
N ARG A 65 -0.45 6.62 -4.69
CA ARG A 65 -0.28 7.82 -3.86
C ARG A 65 -0.22 7.49 -2.38
N LEU A 66 -1.07 6.58 -1.92
CA LEU A 66 -1.05 6.09 -0.54
C LEU A 66 0.28 5.38 -0.23
N ALA A 67 0.76 4.52 -1.13
CA ALA A 67 2.06 3.86 -0.98
C ALA A 67 3.21 4.88 -0.87
N LEU A 68 3.22 5.91 -1.72
CA LEU A 68 4.23 6.97 -1.67
C LEU A 68 4.16 7.74 -0.34
N ARG A 69 2.98 8.13 0.13
CA ARG A 69 2.81 8.78 1.44
C ARG A 69 3.39 7.94 2.57
N VAL A 70 2.98 6.67 2.65
CA VAL A 70 3.46 5.75 3.69
C VAL A 70 4.98 5.54 3.60
N ALA A 71 5.52 5.46 2.38
CA ALA A 71 6.97 5.36 2.18
C ALA A 71 7.71 6.60 2.69
N LEU A 72 7.23 7.80 2.36
CA LEU A 72 7.81 9.06 2.81
C LEU A 72 7.74 9.22 4.33
N LEU A 73 6.61 8.85 4.95
CA LEU A 73 6.49 8.85 6.41
C LEU A 73 7.50 7.90 7.06
N SER A 74 7.76 6.73 6.46
CA SER A 74 8.74 5.78 6.99
C SER A 74 10.18 6.31 6.99
N ILE A 75 10.47 7.37 6.22
CA ILE A 75 11.78 8.02 6.12
C ILE A 75 11.72 9.52 6.49
N ALA A 76 10.63 10.00 7.10
CA ALA A 76 10.37 11.41 7.31
C ALA A 76 11.50 12.14 8.09
N PRO A 77 12.08 11.56 9.15
CA PRO A 77 13.23 12.18 9.83
C PRO A 77 14.48 12.28 8.96
N VAL A 78 14.71 11.33 8.06
CA VAL A 78 15.83 11.41 7.11
C VAL A 78 15.58 12.53 6.10
N LEU A 79 14.33 12.71 5.66
CA LEU A 79 13.96 13.82 4.78
C LEU A 79 14.19 15.17 5.47
N ALA A 80 13.72 15.31 6.71
CA ALA A 80 13.83 16.56 7.48
C ALA A 80 15.28 16.95 7.82
N ASN A 81 16.16 15.97 8.04
CA ASN A 81 17.57 16.20 8.39
C ASN A 81 18.52 16.18 7.19
N SER A 82 18.03 15.92 5.96
CA SER A 82 18.88 15.84 4.79
C SER A 82 19.19 17.21 4.20
N ILE A 83 20.44 17.41 3.80
CA ILE A 83 20.91 18.58 3.05
C ILE A 83 21.22 18.24 1.59
N ASP A 84 21.00 16.99 1.17
CA ASP A 84 21.23 16.55 -0.21
C ASP A 84 20.06 17.01 -1.10
N GLY A 85 20.20 18.21 -1.65
CA GLY A 85 19.20 18.79 -2.55
C GLY A 85 18.97 17.99 -3.84
N ARG A 86 19.92 17.18 -4.29
CA ARG A 86 19.73 16.31 -5.46
C ARG A 86 18.84 15.13 -5.10
N TRP A 87 19.08 14.51 -3.95
CA TRP A 87 18.25 13.43 -3.45
C TRP A 87 16.82 13.91 -3.13
N LEU A 88 16.69 15.04 -2.42
CA LEU A 88 15.39 15.64 -2.13
C LEU A 88 14.63 16.04 -3.41
N GLY A 89 15.31 16.67 -4.38
CA GLY A 89 14.71 17.01 -5.66
C GLY A 89 14.23 15.80 -6.47
N ALA A 90 14.96 14.68 -6.40
CA ALA A 90 14.53 13.43 -7.04
C ALA A 90 13.30 12.82 -6.36
N ILE A 91 13.19 12.93 -5.03
CA ILE A 91 12.00 12.49 -4.29
C ILE A 91 10.82 13.40 -4.59
N ALA A 92 11.01 14.72 -4.63
CA ALA A 92 9.96 15.68 -5.01
C ALA A 92 9.45 15.43 -6.44
N THR A 93 10.34 15.12 -7.38
CA THR A 93 9.94 14.75 -8.75
C THR A 93 9.08 13.49 -8.79
N LEU A 94 9.32 12.54 -7.88
CA LEU A 94 8.58 11.29 -7.80
C LEU A 94 7.20 11.45 -7.13
N ALA A 95 7.16 12.13 -6.00
CA ALA A 95 5.98 12.17 -5.12
C ALA A 95 5.19 13.50 -5.16
N GLY A 96 5.78 14.55 -5.74
CA GLY A 96 5.32 15.92 -5.64
C GLY A 96 5.91 16.65 -4.43
N GLU A 97 6.14 17.96 -4.57
CA GLU A 97 6.67 18.83 -3.52
C GLU A 97 5.72 18.86 -2.31
N ASP A 98 4.41 19.02 -2.52
CA ASP A 98 3.43 19.05 -1.44
C ASP A 98 3.46 17.80 -0.54
N MET A 99 3.67 16.63 -1.15
CA MET A 99 3.73 15.37 -0.40
C MET A 99 5.05 15.23 0.37
N LEU A 100 6.15 15.71 -0.20
CA LEU A 100 7.44 15.75 0.45
C LEU A 100 7.39 16.69 1.67
N ASP A 101 6.88 17.91 1.49
CA ASP A 101 6.75 18.91 2.55
C ASP A 101 5.83 18.41 3.67
N TRP A 102 4.71 17.80 3.33
CA TRP A 102 3.82 17.16 4.30
C TRP A 102 4.54 16.10 5.15
N ALA A 103 5.35 15.24 4.52
CA ALA A 103 6.09 14.21 5.25
C ALA A 103 7.16 14.83 6.17
N ILE A 104 7.86 15.86 5.72
CA ILE A 104 8.85 16.60 6.53
C ILE A 104 8.18 17.26 7.74
N GLN A 105 7.01 17.88 7.57
CA GLN A 105 6.27 18.51 8.67
C GLN A 105 5.87 17.52 9.77
N LEU A 106 5.64 16.25 9.41
CA LEU A 106 5.28 15.20 10.37
C LEU A 106 6.49 14.48 10.98
N ALA A 107 7.72 14.78 10.55
CA ALA A 107 8.92 14.05 10.95
C ALA A 107 9.10 13.94 12.47
N ASP A 108 8.85 15.02 13.22
CA ASP A 108 9.02 15.05 14.67
C ASP A 108 7.87 14.38 15.44
N THR A 109 6.75 14.11 14.76
CA THR A 109 5.53 13.53 15.36
C THR A 109 5.40 12.03 15.13
N ILE A 110 6.19 11.49 14.19
CA ILE A 110 6.10 10.10 13.75
C ILE A 110 7.21 9.27 14.38
N ASN A 111 6.82 8.17 15.04
CA ASN A 111 7.75 7.24 15.67
C ASN A 111 8.24 6.14 14.72
N GLY A 112 9.44 5.62 14.99
CA GLY A 112 9.91 4.32 14.48
C GLY A 112 10.38 4.31 13.03
N THR A 113 11.06 5.36 12.59
CA THR A 113 11.46 5.54 11.19
C THR A 113 12.71 4.77 10.82
N SER A 114 12.96 4.63 9.53
CA SER A 114 14.23 4.16 8.99
C SER A 114 15.27 5.26 9.07
N ASP A 115 16.41 4.98 9.70
CA ASP A 115 17.52 5.94 9.81
C ASP A 115 18.33 6.06 8.51
N ALA A 116 18.17 5.13 7.57
CA ALA A 116 18.91 5.12 6.32
C ALA A 116 18.14 5.81 5.17
N PRO A 117 18.83 6.64 4.36
CA PRO A 117 18.25 7.18 3.13
C PRO A 117 17.95 6.05 2.14
N VAL A 118 16.81 6.16 1.49
CA VAL A 118 16.33 5.20 0.48
C VAL A 118 16.51 5.82 -0.91
N ALA A 119 16.96 5.02 -1.88
CA ALA A 119 17.11 5.50 -3.24
C ALA A 119 15.73 5.91 -3.80
N PRO A 120 15.59 7.03 -4.54
CA PRO A 120 14.30 7.50 -5.05
C PRO A 120 13.52 6.42 -5.83
N ALA A 121 14.21 5.63 -6.65
CA ALA A 121 13.60 4.54 -7.43
C ALA A 121 13.01 3.40 -6.56
N GLN A 122 13.39 3.30 -5.28
CA GLN A 122 12.92 2.27 -4.36
C GLN A 122 11.78 2.74 -3.45
N ILE A 123 11.46 4.04 -3.44
CA ILE A 123 10.44 4.62 -2.55
C ILE A 123 9.07 3.98 -2.79
N GLU A 124 8.66 3.86 -4.06
CA GLU A 124 7.37 3.26 -4.40
C GLU A 124 7.30 1.77 -4.01
N ALA A 125 8.35 1.01 -4.30
CA ALA A 125 8.47 -0.39 -3.91
C ALA A 125 8.38 -0.58 -2.39
N ARG A 126 9.06 0.28 -1.63
CA ARG A 126 8.99 0.31 -0.17
C ARG A 126 7.58 0.59 0.34
N GLY A 127 6.90 1.58 -0.23
CA GLY A 127 5.52 1.92 0.10
C GLY A 127 4.57 0.74 -0.07
N PHE A 128 4.63 0.07 -1.22
CA PHE A 128 3.80 -1.11 -1.46
C PHE A 128 4.17 -2.30 -0.59
N ALA A 129 5.45 -2.47 -0.27
CA ALA A 129 5.86 -3.48 0.71
C ALA A 129 5.20 -3.20 2.07
N LEU A 130 5.26 -1.94 2.55
CA LEU A 130 4.62 -1.53 3.81
C LEU A 130 3.12 -1.78 3.78
N LEU A 131 2.42 -1.41 2.70
CA LEU A 131 0.99 -1.71 2.55
C LEU A 131 0.68 -3.22 2.58
N ARG A 132 1.49 -4.05 1.90
CA ARG A 132 1.31 -5.51 1.92
C ARG A 132 1.51 -6.12 3.30
N SER A 133 2.36 -5.51 4.14
CA SER A 133 2.57 -5.98 5.52
C SER A 133 1.30 -5.91 6.36
N GLN A 134 0.39 -4.98 6.03
CA GLN A 134 -0.89 -4.77 6.72
C GLN A 134 -2.01 -5.69 6.21
N LEU A 135 -1.76 -6.43 5.13
CA LEU A 135 -2.74 -7.33 4.52
C LEU A 135 -2.54 -8.77 4.99
N SER A 136 -3.67 -9.48 5.15
CA SER A 136 -3.64 -10.94 5.30
C SER A 136 -3.02 -11.57 4.05
N PRO A 137 -2.37 -12.74 4.16
CA PRO A 137 -1.70 -13.39 3.04
C PRO A 137 -2.58 -13.52 1.78
N ALA A 138 -3.87 -13.83 1.95
CA ALA A 138 -4.82 -13.97 0.85
C ALA A 138 -5.15 -12.64 0.13
N LEU A 139 -4.99 -11.49 0.82
CA LEU A 139 -5.25 -10.17 0.24
C LEU A 139 -4.02 -9.58 -0.47
N ARG A 140 -2.81 -10.07 -0.20
CA ARG A 140 -1.58 -9.55 -0.81
C ARG A 140 -1.52 -9.73 -2.32
N ASP A 141 -2.14 -10.79 -2.83
CA ASP A 141 -2.18 -11.10 -4.26
C ASP A 141 -2.92 -10.04 -5.10
N TYR A 142 -3.82 -9.27 -4.49
CA TYR A 142 -4.50 -8.15 -5.14
C TYR A 142 -3.57 -6.96 -5.43
N LEU A 143 -2.41 -6.91 -4.77
CA LEU A 143 -1.30 -5.99 -5.08
C LEU A 143 -0.23 -6.66 -5.94
N GLY A 144 -0.51 -7.76 -6.63
CA GLY A 144 0.46 -8.46 -7.49
C GLY A 144 1.02 -7.61 -8.65
N TRP A 145 0.31 -6.55 -9.04
CA TRP A 145 0.75 -5.59 -10.06
C TRP A 145 1.81 -4.60 -9.55
N ALA A 146 1.87 -4.37 -8.24
CA ALA A 146 2.71 -3.34 -7.65
C ALA A 146 4.16 -3.85 -7.45
N PRO A 147 5.17 -2.96 -7.43
CA PRO A 147 6.55 -3.35 -7.22
C PRO A 147 6.74 -4.07 -5.87
N GLN A 148 7.62 -5.07 -5.86
CA GLN A 148 8.03 -5.77 -4.65
C GLN A 148 9.20 -5.02 -4.00
N GLY A 149 9.22 -4.97 -2.68
CA GLY A 149 10.28 -4.33 -1.89
C GLY A 149 10.56 -5.12 -0.63
N ASP A 150 11.74 -4.92 -0.06
CA ASP A 150 12.13 -5.55 1.20
C ASP A 150 11.50 -4.83 2.40
N LEU A 151 11.21 -5.62 3.45
CA LEU A 151 10.68 -5.13 4.71
C LEU A 151 11.54 -5.57 5.89
N PRO A 152 12.21 -4.62 6.55
CA PRO A 152 12.71 -4.79 7.90
C PRO A 152 12.02 -3.78 8.82
N GLN A 153 10.70 -3.89 9.06
CA GLN A 153 9.98 -2.93 9.92
C GLN A 153 8.86 -3.61 10.73
N ASP A 154 8.61 -3.07 11.93
CA ASP A 154 7.60 -3.54 12.88
C ASP A 154 6.18 -3.20 12.38
N PRO A 155 5.26 -4.18 12.29
CA PRO A 155 3.90 -3.96 11.79
C PRO A 155 3.09 -2.88 12.54
N VAL A 156 3.39 -2.60 13.82
CA VAL A 156 2.71 -1.57 14.63
C VAL A 156 3.06 -0.15 14.18
N LEU A 157 4.29 0.05 13.69
CA LEU A 157 4.72 1.36 13.18
C LEU A 157 4.05 1.65 11.84
N VAL A 158 3.94 0.62 11.01
CA VAL A 158 3.32 0.73 9.69
C VAL A 158 1.83 1.09 9.79
N SER A 159 1.09 0.56 10.78
CA SER A 159 -0.31 0.95 10.98
C SER A 159 -0.44 2.44 11.33
N THR A 160 0.46 2.96 12.15
CA THR A 160 0.48 4.39 12.55
C THR A 160 0.69 5.31 11.34
N TRP A 161 1.62 4.94 10.45
CA TRP A 161 1.86 5.70 9.21
C TRP A 161 0.71 5.60 8.23
N LEU A 162 0.11 4.42 8.12
CA LEU A 162 -1.04 4.21 7.25
C LEU A 162 -2.22 5.08 7.69
N ASP A 163 -2.52 5.14 8.99
CA ASP A 163 -3.59 5.97 9.53
C ASP A 163 -3.35 7.47 9.26
N ALA A 164 -2.11 7.94 9.47
CA ALA A 164 -1.73 9.32 9.16
C ALA A 164 -1.87 9.61 7.65
N ALA A 165 -1.44 8.70 6.79
CA ALA A 165 -1.51 8.85 5.34
C ALA A 165 -2.97 8.85 4.81
N LEU A 166 -3.84 8.04 5.40
CA LEU A 166 -5.27 8.00 5.06
C LEU A 166 -6.00 9.26 5.52
N THR A 167 -5.64 9.79 6.69
CA THR A 167 -6.22 11.05 7.19
C THR A 167 -5.89 12.22 6.27
N ALA A 168 -4.67 12.25 5.73
CA ALA A 168 -4.23 13.27 4.78
C ALA A 168 -4.86 13.16 3.38
N GLU A 169 -5.47 12.02 3.02
CA GLU A 169 -6.20 11.88 1.75
C GLU A 169 -7.64 12.41 1.84
N ALA A 170 -8.18 12.54 3.05
CA ALA A 170 -9.54 13.01 3.30
C ALA A 170 -9.64 14.54 3.51
N ALA A 171 -8.51 15.23 3.66
CA ALA A 171 -8.39 16.67 3.85
C ALA A 171 -8.15 17.40 2.52
#